data_AF-D0V714-F1
#
_entry.id   AF-D0V714-F1
#
_cell.length_a   1.000
_cell.length_b   1.000
_cell.length_c   1.000
_cell.angle_alpha   90.00
_cell.angle_beta   90.00
_cell.angle_gamma   90.00
#
_symmetry.space_group_name_H-M   'P 1'
#
loop_
_entity.id
_entity.type
_entity.pdbx_description
1 polymer ?
#
loop_
_entity_poly.entity_id
_entity_poly.type
_entity_poly.pdbx_seq_one_letter_code
_entity_poly.pdbx_strand_id
1 'polypeptide(L)'
;AVPLSQSEKCIVGTGLEGQAALDSGALAIAEHEGKIIYTDTDKILLSGNGDTLRIPLVMYQRSNKNTCMHQKPQVQRGKCIKKGQILACGAATVGGELALGKNVLVAYMPWEGYNFEDAVLISERLVYEDIYTSFHIRKYEIQINQGPERVTNEIPHLEVHLLRNLDKNGI
;
A
#
# COMPACT_ATOMS: atom_id res chain seq x y z
N ALA A 1 12.59 -1.50 -4.87
CA ALA A 1 11.98 -0.28 -4.28
C ALA A 1 10.99 -0.66 -3.19
N VAL A 2 10.70 0.27 -2.28
CA VAL A 2 9.65 0.11 -1.26
C VAL A 2 8.39 0.84 -1.76
N PRO A 3 7.18 0.27 -1.64
CA PRO A 3 5.95 0.97 -2.02
C PRO A 3 5.75 2.25 -1.21
N LEU A 4 5.64 3.38 -1.91
CA LEU A 4 5.38 4.68 -1.31
C LEU A 4 3.89 4.87 -1.03
N SER A 5 3.57 5.69 -0.03
CA SER A 5 2.20 6.14 0.26
C SER A 5 1.54 6.74 -0.99
N GLN A 6 2.32 7.52 -1.74
CA GLN A 6 1.94 8.13 -2.99
C GLN A 6 3.02 7.85 -4.04
N SER A 7 2.84 6.80 -4.84
CA SER A 7 3.75 6.55 -5.97
C SER A 7 3.40 7.45 -7.16
N GLU A 8 4.32 7.59 -8.11
CA GLU A 8 4.13 8.36 -9.34
C GLU A 8 4.68 7.59 -10.55
N LYS A 9 4.03 7.74 -11.70
CA LYS A 9 4.54 7.21 -12.97
C LYS A 9 5.85 7.92 -13.31
N CYS A 10 6.84 7.18 -13.80
CA CYS A 10 8.08 7.79 -14.30
C CYS A 10 7.79 8.73 -15.48
N ILE A 11 8.48 9.88 -15.54
CA ILE A 11 8.40 10.79 -16.70
C ILE A 11 9.12 10.20 -17.92
N VAL A 12 10.20 9.44 -17.68
CA VAL A 12 10.96 8.73 -18.70
C VAL A 12 10.84 7.24 -18.43
N GLY A 13 10.10 6.54 -19.29
CA GLY A 13 9.86 5.10 -19.21
C GLY A 13 10.40 4.34 -20.40
N THR A 14 10.39 3.01 -20.27
CA THR A 14 10.82 2.05 -21.31
C THR A 14 9.66 1.53 -22.16
N GLY A 15 8.41 1.68 -21.67
CA GLY A 15 7.21 1.09 -22.24
C GLY A 15 6.87 -0.28 -21.65
N LEU A 16 7.76 -0.89 -20.86
CA LEU A 16 7.53 -2.18 -20.21
C LEU A 16 6.71 -2.07 -18.92
N GLU A 17 6.51 -0.85 -18.40
CA GLU A 17 5.92 -0.59 -17.09
C GLU A 17 4.47 -1.09 -16.99
N GLY A 18 3.72 -0.99 -18.09
CA GLY A 18 2.34 -1.47 -18.15
C GLY A 18 2.25 -2.99 -18.09
N GLN A 19 3.04 -3.69 -18.91
CA GLN A 19 3.07 -5.15 -18.93
C GLN A 19 3.61 -5.70 -17.61
N ALA A 20 4.68 -5.11 -17.07
CA ALA A 20 5.25 -5.49 -15.78
C ALA A 20 4.24 -5.34 -14.62
N ALA A 21 3.44 -4.27 -14.61
CA ALA A 21 2.41 -4.10 -13.60
C ALA A 21 1.26 -5.11 -13.74
N LEU A 22 0.82 -5.40 -14.96
CA LEU A 22 -0.20 -6.42 -15.22
C LEU A 22 0.28 -7.82 -14.77
N ASP A 23 1.47 -8.21 -15.18
CA ASP A 23 2.03 -9.55 -14.89
C ASP A 23 2.45 -9.72 -13.42
N SER A 24 2.61 -8.60 -12.68
CA SER A 24 2.94 -8.66 -11.25
C SER A 24 1.81 -9.22 -10.37
N GLY A 25 0.57 -9.22 -10.86
CA GLY A 25 -0.62 -9.57 -10.07
C GLY A 25 -0.99 -8.55 -8.98
N ALA A 26 -0.33 -7.39 -8.93
CA ALA A 26 -0.64 -6.35 -7.94
C ALA A 26 -1.94 -5.58 -8.26
N LEU A 27 -2.34 -5.54 -9.53
CA LEU A 27 -3.54 -4.86 -10.01
C LEU A 27 -4.79 -5.72 -9.82
N ALA A 28 -5.93 -5.09 -9.51
CA ALA A 28 -7.22 -5.75 -9.63
C ALA A 28 -7.74 -5.54 -11.06
N ILE A 29 -8.00 -6.64 -11.78
CA ILE A 29 -8.41 -6.64 -13.19
C ILE A 29 -9.82 -7.21 -13.32
N ALA A 30 -10.61 -6.67 -14.24
CA ALA A 30 -11.95 -7.16 -14.52
C ALA A 30 -11.91 -8.46 -15.31
N GLU A 31 -12.35 -9.57 -14.70
CA GLU A 31 -12.46 -10.87 -15.39
C GLU A 31 -13.65 -10.93 -16.37
N HIS A 32 -14.66 -10.10 -16.11
CA HIS A 32 -15.89 -9.99 -16.89
C HIS A 32 -16.17 -8.53 -17.25
N GLU A 33 -16.88 -8.32 -18.35
CA GLU A 33 -17.43 -7.01 -18.67
C GLU A 33 -18.70 -6.73 -17.86
N GLY A 34 -18.99 -5.45 -17.65
CA GLY A 34 -20.15 -5.04 -16.87
C GLY A 34 -20.16 -3.57 -16.50
N LYS A 35 -21.12 -3.16 -15.68
CA LYS A 35 -21.26 -1.79 -15.18
C LYS A 35 -20.97 -1.73 -13.68
N ILE A 36 -20.15 -0.76 -13.26
CA ILE A 36 -19.86 -0.56 -11.84
C ILE A 36 -21.13 -0.08 -11.13
N ILE A 37 -21.63 -0.87 -10.20
CA ILE A 37 -22.82 -0.53 -9.40
C ILE A 37 -22.39 0.23 -8.15
N TYR A 38 -21.25 -0.15 -7.58
CA TYR A 38 -20.74 0.35 -6.31
C TYR A 38 -19.23 0.21 -6.24
N THR A 39 -18.60 1.14 -5.52
CA THR A 39 -17.15 1.15 -5.28
C THR A 39 -16.92 1.64 -3.87
N ASP A 40 -16.13 0.89 -3.13
CA ASP A 40 -15.65 1.22 -1.79
C ASP A 40 -14.14 1.04 -1.74
N THR A 41 -13.57 1.35 -0.59
CA THR A 41 -12.19 1.06 -0.25
C THR A 41 -11.89 -0.44 -0.25
N ASP A 42 -12.78 -1.29 0.27
CA ASP A 42 -12.55 -2.74 0.45
C ASP A 42 -13.08 -3.62 -0.70
N LYS A 43 -13.92 -3.08 -1.59
CA LYS A 43 -14.56 -3.87 -2.66
C LYS A 43 -15.12 -3.04 -3.80
N ILE A 44 -15.29 -3.70 -4.93
CA ILE A 44 -15.97 -3.19 -6.13
C ILE A 44 -17.13 -4.15 -6.47
N LEU A 45 -18.30 -3.60 -6.80
CA LEU A 45 -19.44 -4.38 -7.30
C LEU A 45 -19.66 -4.09 -8.79
N LEU A 46 -19.64 -5.14 -9.59
CA LEU A 46 -19.80 -5.10 -11.04
C LEU A 46 -21.09 -5.85 -11.43
N SER A 47 -21.99 -5.20 -12.18
CA SER A 47 -23.14 -5.88 -12.78
C SER A 47 -22.78 -6.37 -14.18
N GLY A 48 -22.90 -7.66 -14.44
CA GLY A 48 -22.64 -8.25 -15.76
C GLY A 48 -23.50 -9.50 -15.96
N ASN A 49 -24.03 -9.69 -17.17
CA ASN A 49 -24.83 -10.87 -17.55
C ASN A 49 -26.02 -11.20 -16.61
N GLY A 50 -26.62 -10.19 -15.97
CA GLY A 50 -27.73 -10.37 -15.03
C GLY A 50 -27.33 -10.60 -13.58
N ASP A 51 -26.04 -10.85 -13.31
CA ASP A 51 -25.50 -11.08 -11.97
C ASP A 51 -24.72 -9.87 -11.44
N THR A 52 -24.51 -9.84 -10.12
CA THR A 52 -23.63 -8.88 -9.45
C THR A 52 -22.40 -9.58 -8.91
N LEU A 53 -21.25 -9.27 -9.48
CA LEU A 53 -19.95 -9.80 -9.08
C LEU A 53 -19.33 -8.89 -8.01
N ARG A 54 -18.92 -9.48 -6.88
CA ARG A 54 -18.20 -8.79 -5.81
C ARG A 54 -16.71 -9.06 -5.94
N ILE A 55 -15.93 -7.99 -6.10
CA ILE A 55 -14.48 -8.04 -6.27
C ILE A 55 -13.86 -7.43 -5.00
N PRO A 56 -13.33 -8.23 -4.07
CA PRO A 56 -12.66 -7.72 -2.88
C PRO A 56 -11.32 -7.07 -3.25
N LEU A 57 -10.96 -6.00 -2.55
CA LEU A 57 -9.68 -5.32 -2.70
C LEU A 57 -8.79 -5.60 -1.50
N VAL A 58 -7.48 -5.67 -1.77
CA VAL A 58 -6.48 -5.84 -0.74
C VAL A 58 -6.33 -4.54 0.05
N MET A 59 -6.53 -4.58 1.37
CA MET A 59 -6.47 -3.40 2.24
C MET A 59 -5.46 -3.59 3.36
N TYR A 60 -4.44 -2.73 3.41
CA TYR A 60 -3.43 -2.68 4.48
C TYR A 60 -2.83 -4.07 4.83
N GLN A 61 -2.62 -4.91 3.82
CA GLN A 61 -2.09 -6.24 4.03
C GLN A 61 -0.57 -6.20 4.15
N ARG A 62 -0.02 -6.91 5.12
CA ARG A 62 1.43 -7.06 5.30
C ARG A 62 2.02 -7.94 4.20
N SER A 63 3.11 -7.50 3.58
CA SER A 63 3.95 -8.34 2.71
C SER A 63 5.00 -9.13 3.50
N ASN A 64 5.63 -10.10 2.85
CA ASN A 64 6.74 -10.88 3.43
C ASN A 64 7.93 -10.00 3.87
N LYS A 65 8.12 -8.83 3.25
CA LYS A 65 9.16 -7.85 3.60
C LYS A 65 8.64 -6.71 4.46
N ASN A 66 7.51 -6.92 5.16
CA ASN A 66 6.89 -5.95 6.07
C ASN A 66 6.47 -4.63 5.41
N THR A 67 6.29 -4.60 4.09
CA THR A 67 5.71 -3.44 3.38
C THR A 67 4.19 -3.55 3.34
N CYS A 68 3.51 -2.42 3.14
CA CYS A 68 2.06 -2.38 3.00
C CYS A 68 1.63 -2.70 1.56
N MET A 69 0.76 -3.69 1.40
CA MET A 69 0.04 -4.02 0.18
C MET A 69 -1.38 -3.44 0.30
N HIS A 70 -1.73 -2.54 -0.60
CA HIS A 70 -3.02 -1.85 -0.57
C HIS A 70 -3.45 -1.53 -2.01
N GLN A 71 -4.69 -1.87 -2.35
CA GLN A 71 -5.29 -1.62 -3.65
C GLN A 71 -6.27 -0.45 -3.56
N LYS A 72 -6.09 0.54 -4.43
CA LYS A 72 -6.96 1.72 -4.54
C LYS A 72 -7.82 1.62 -5.80
N PRO A 73 -9.15 1.61 -5.70
CA PRO A 73 -10.03 1.65 -6.87
C PRO A 73 -9.67 2.80 -7.82
N GLN A 74 -9.73 2.53 -9.13
CA GLN A 74 -9.49 3.51 -10.21
C GLN A 74 -10.74 3.77 -11.05
N VAL A 75 -11.86 3.13 -10.69
CA VAL A 75 -13.14 3.20 -11.40
C VAL A 75 -14.18 3.90 -10.56
N GLN A 76 -15.13 4.55 -11.23
CA GLN A 76 -16.25 5.24 -10.59
C GLN A 76 -17.55 4.51 -10.87
N ARG A 77 -18.52 4.71 -9.99
CA ARG A 77 -19.88 4.19 -10.15
C ARG A 77 -20.48 4.61 -11.50
N GLY A 78 -21.18 3.69 -12.14
CA GLY A 78 -21.85 3.90 -13.42
C GLY A 78 -20.98 3.68 -14.66
N LYS A 79 -19.65 3.53 -14.51
CA LYS A 79 -18.75 3.26 -15.64
C LYS A 79 -18.94 1.84 -16.16
N CYS A 80 -19.00 1.68 -17.49
CA CYS A 80 -18.93 0.39 -18.15
C CYS A 80 -17.47 -0.05 -18.27
N ILE A 81 -17.21 -1.30 -17.91
CA ILE A 81 -15.90 -1.92 -17.84
C ILE A 81 -15.87 -3.10 -18.79
N LYS A 82 -14.76 -3.25 -19.52
CA LYS A 82 -14.50 -4.40 -20.38
C LYS A 82 -13.67 -5.44 -19.63
N LYS A 83 -13.77 -6.70 -20.06
CA LYS A 83 -12.83 -7.74 -19.63
C LYS A 83 -11.38 -7.30 -19.86
N GLY A 84 -10.51 -7.54 -18.89
CA GLY A 84 -9.09 -7.17 -18.91
C GLY A 84 -8.80 -5.73 -18.49
N GLN A 85 -9.82 -4.91 -18.22
CA GLN A 85 -9.63 -3.54 -17.77
C GLN A 85 -9.26 -3.48 -16.29
N ILE A 86 -8.38 -2.55 -15.93
CA ILE A 86 -7.93 -2.34 -14.56
C ILE A 86 -9.03 -1.68 -13.74
N LEU A 87 -9.32 -2.28 -12.60
CA LEU A 87 -10.32 -1.84 -11.62
C LEU A 87 -9.67 -1.10 -10.45
N ALA A 88 -8.52 -1.57 -9.98
CA ALA A 88 -7.77 -0.96 -8.88
C ALA A 88 -6.26 -1.07 -9.09
N CYS A 89 -5.52 -0.05 -8.66
CA CYS A 89 -4.05 -0.06 -8.64
C CYS A 89 -3.56 -0.54 -7.28
N GLY A 90 -2.58 -1.44 -7.28
CA GLY A 90 -1.94 -1.96 -6.07
C GLY A 90 -0.73 -1.15 -5.62
N ALA A 91 0.02 -1.73 -4.69
CA ALA A 91 1.28 -1.17 -4.21
C ALA A 91 2.27 -0.95 -5.36
N ALA A 92 2.91 0.22 -5.39
CA ALA A 92 3.89 0.62 -6.42
C ALA A 92 3.35 0.56 -7.86
N THR A 93 2.06 0.85 -8.06
CA THR A 93 1.45 1.00 -9.38
C THR A 93 0.57 2.24 -9.44
N VAL A 94 0.55 2.93 -10.58
CA VAL A 94 -0.28 4.11 -10.82
C VAL A 94 -0.82 4.02 -12.23
N GLY A 95 -2.13 4.19 -12.42
CA GLY A 95 -2.76 4.19 -13.75
C GLY A 95 -2.41 2.97 -14.61
N GLY A 96 -2.27 1.79 -13.99
CA GLY A 96 -1.96 0.54 -14.68
C GLY A 96 -0.49 0.28 -14.99
N GLU A 97 0.41 1.17 -14.58
CA GLU A 97 1.84 1.05 -14.83
C GLU A 97 2.62 0.92 -13.53
N LEU A 98 3.79 0.31 -13.63
CA LEU A 98 4.74 0.20 -12.54
C LEU A 98 5.24 1.59 -12.13
N ALA A 99 5.15 1.89 -10.84
CA ALA A 99 5.49 3.19 -10.26
C ALA A 99 6.30 2.96 -8.98
N LEU A 100 7.61 2.79 -9.13
CA LEU A 100 8.51 2.40 -8.03
C LEU A 100 8.99 3.57 -7.16
N GLY A 101 8.63 4.81 -7.50
CA GLY A 101 9.16 5.99 -6.83
C GLY A 101 8.39 7.26 -7.15
N LYS A 102 9.12 8.38 -7.20
CA LYS A 102 8.65 9.74 -7.45
C LYS A 102 9.58 10.43 -8.43
N ASN A 103 9.03 11.34 -9.23
CA ASN A 103 9.85 12.24 -10.04
C ASN A 103 10.27 13.42 -9.17
N VAL A 104 11.57 13.73 -9.16
CA VAL A 104 12.12 14.84 -8.38
C VAL A 104 13.03 15.71 -9.25
N LEU A 105 13.11 16.99 -8.92
CA LEU A 105 14.08 17.89 -9.54
C LEU A 105 15.47 17.61 -8.96
N VAL A 106 16.44 17.39 -9.84
CA VAL A 106 17.82 17.09 -9.46
C VAL A 106 18.74 18.19 -9.99
N ALA A 107 19.65 18.65 -9.15
CA ALA A 107 20.76 19.51 -9.55
C ALA A 107 22.07 18.72 -9.43
N TYR A 108 22.89 18.75 -10.48
CA TYR A 108 24.20 18.09 -10.51
C TYR A 108 25.29 19.14 -10.33
N MET A 109 25.70 19.36 -9.07
CA MET A 109 26.78 20.28 -8.70
C MET A 109 27.37 19.89 -7.34
N PRO A 110 28.66 20.15 -7.08
CA PRO A 110 29.21 20.06 -5.73
C PRO A 110 28.49 21.04 -4.78
N TRP A 111 28.18 20.62 -3.56
CA TRP A 111 27.52 21.47 -2.56
C TRP A 111 28.22 21.38 -1.21
N GLU A 112 29.13 22.32 -0.95
CA GLU A 112 29.83 22.49 0.34
C GLU A 112 30.46 21.21 0.92
N GLY A 113 30.76 20.21 0.07
CA GLY A 113 31.29 18.90 0.49
C GLY A 113 30.25 17.93 1.07
N TYR A 114 28.99 18.32 1.21
CA TYR A 114 27.94 17.43 1.73
C TYR A 114 27.53 16.31 0.76
N ASN A 115 27.79 16.48 -0.54
CA ASN A 115 27.66 15.42 -1.55
C ASN A 115 29.02 14.84 -1.96
N PHE A 116 29.97 14.78 -1.02
CA PHE A 116 31.24 14.11 -1.27
C PHE A 116 31.01 12.61 -1.50
N GLU A 117 31.76 12.02 -2.44
CA GLU A 117 31.60 10.64 -2.90
C GLU A 117 30.15 10.34 -3.35
N ASP A 118 29.48 9.38 -2.69
CA ASP A 118 28.15 8.89 -3.05
C ASP A 118 27.03 9.48 -2.16
N ALA A 119 27.35 10.51 -1.36
CA ALA A 119 26.36 11.16 -0.50
C ALA A 119 25.36 11.98 -1.32
N VAL A 120 24.08 11.89 -0.95
CA VAL A 120 22.98 12.62 -1.60
C VAL A 120 22.40 13.63 -0.62
N LEU A 121 22.40 14.91 -1.00
CA LEU A 121 21.58 15.91 -0.29
C LEU A 121 20.15 15.85 -0.80
N ILE A 122 19.23 15.94 0.15
CA ILE A 122 17.81 16.02 -0.13
C ILE A 122 17.25 17.33 0.42
N SER A 123 16.26 17.87 -0.28
CA SER A 123 15.47 18.97 0.26
C SER A 123 14.56 18.46 1.39
N GLU A 124 14.44 19.22 2.47
CA GLU A 124 13.48 18.96 3.55
C GLU A 124 12.03 18.87 3.06
N ARG A 125 11.73 19.48 1.90
CA ARG A 125 10.43 19.35 1.22
C ARG A 125 10.05 17.87 1.01
N LEU A 126 11.01 16.99 0.74
CA LEU A 126 10.75 15.57 0.55
C LEU A 126 10.16 14.90 1.80
N VAL A 127 10.46 15.46 2.99
CA VAL A 127 9.93 15.03 4.29
C VAL A 127 8.57 15.70 4.55
N TYR A 128 8.50 17.03 4.44
CA TYR A 128 7.27 17.78 4.77
C TYR A 128 6.08 17.47 3.86
N GLU A 129 6.32 17.04 2.63
CA GLU A 129 5.28 16.68 1.65
C GLU A 129 5.08 15.17 1.49
N ASP A 130 5.65 14.35 2.39
CA ASP A 130 5.51 12.88 2.38
C ASP A 130 5.89 12.20 1.04
N ILE A 131 6.85 12.77 0.31
CA ILE A 131 7.19 12.33 -1.07
C ILE A 131 7.75 10.91 -1.07
N TYR A 132 8.68 10.61 -0.16
CA TYR A 132 9.29 9.28 -0.02
C TYR A 132 8.79 8.52 1.23
N THR A 133 7.59 8.86 1.73
CA THR A 133 6.98 8.19 2.88
C THR A 133 6.41 6.82 2.49
N SER A 134 6.69 5.79 3.30
CA SER A 134 6.18 4.42 3.12
C SER A 134 5.59 3.85 4.40
N PHE A 135 4.65 2.92 4.26
CA PHE A 135 4.04 2.21 5.38
C PHE A 135 4.65 0.83 5.58
N HIS A 136 5.04 0.53 6.83
CA HIS A 136 5.59 -0.75 7.22
C HIS A 136 4.73 -1.41 8.30
N ILE A 137 4.39 -2.68 8.08
CA ILE A 137 3.52 -3.45 8.98
C ILE A 137 4.35 -4.59 9.57
N ARG A 138 4.51 -4.59 10.89
CA ARG A 138 5.20 -5.64 11.64
C ARG A 138 4.19 -6.49 12.41
N LYS A 139 4.32 -7.81 12.34
CA LYS A 139 3.55 -8.75 13.16
C LYS A 139 4.39 -9.10 14.39
N TYR A 140 3.85 -8.80 15.56
CA TYR A 140 4.36 -9.31 16.83
C TYR A 140 3.44 -10.43 17.26
N GLU A 141 4.00 -11.58 17.61
CA GLU A 141 3.24 -12.77 17.96
C GLU A 141 3.81 -13.33 19.26
N ILE A 142 2.92 -13.58 20.20
CA ILE A 142 3.23 -14.25 21.46
C ILE A 142 2.32 -15.48 21.53
N GLN A 143 2.91 -16.62 21.84
CA GLN A 143 2.19 -17.88 22.03
C GLN A 143 2.24 -18.24 23.49
N ILE A 144 1.09 -18.57 24.04
CA ILE A 144 0.96 -19.09 25.40
C ILE A 144 0.68 -20.58 25.28
N ASN A 145 1.49 -21.37 25.97
CA ASN A 145 1.33 -22.82 26.01
C ASN A 145 0.25 -23.21 27.04
N GLN A 146 -0.12 -24.50 27.09
CA GLN A 146 -1.07 -25.05 28.09
C GLN A 146 -0.54 -25.04 29.54
N GLY A 147 0.39 -24.15 29.85
CA GLY A 147 0.93 -23.93 31.19
C GLY A 147 0.09 -22.94 32.00
N PRO A 148 0.63 -22.44 33.12
CA PRO A 148 -0.06 -21.48 33.99
C PRO A 148 -0.08 -20.04 33.45
N GLU A 149 0.56 -19.79 32.30
CA GLU A 149 0.64 -18.48 31.66
C GLU A 149 -0.73 -17.97 31.23
N ARG A 150 -0.99 -16.67 31.41
CA ARG A 150 -2.26 -16.01 31.05
C ARG A 150 -1.97 -14.63 30.49
N VAL A 151 -2.64 -14.25 29.40
CA VAL A 151 -2.73 -12.83 29.00
C VAL A 151 -3.67 -12.17 30.01
N THR A 152 -3.19 -11.12 30.67
CA THR A 152 -3.98 -10.35 31.63
C THR A 152 -3.44 -8.93 31.70
N ASN A 153 -4.31 -7.98 32.06
CA ASN A 153 -3.92 -6.63 32.41
C ASN A 153 -3.48 -6.49 33.89
N GLU A 154 -3.60 -7.56 34.69
CA GLU A 154 -3.19 -7.62 36.09
C GLU A 154 -1.70 -7.98 36.22
N ILE A 155 -0.82 -7.02 35.91
CA ILE A 155 0.63 -7.21 35.96
C ILE A 155 1.17 -6.76 37.34
N PRO A 156 1.76 -7.67 38.15
CA PRO A 156 2.25 -7.33 39.47
C PRO A 156 3.44 -6.36 39.40
N HIS A 157 3.53 -5.45 40.37
CA HIS A 157 4.60 -4.45 40.48
C HIS A 157 4.73 -3.48 39.30
N LEU A 158 3.68 -3.35 38.47
CA LEU A 158 3.63 -2.39 37.37
C LEU A 158 2.72 -1.21 37.70
N GLU A 159 3.15 -0.01 37.35
CA GLU A 159 2.34 1.20 37.55
C GLU A 159 1.15 1.24 36.58
N VAL A 160 -0.03 1.64 37.09
CA VAL A 160 -1.29 1.69 36.31
C VAL A 160 -1.17 2.55 35.05
N HIS A 161 -0.35 3.60 35.08
CA HIS A 161 -0.19 4.50 33.95
C HIS A 161 0.46 3.83 32.72
N LEU A 162 1.19 2.72 32.90
CA LEU A 162 1.81 1.94 31.83
C LEU A 162 0.79 1.00 31.15
N LEU A 163 -0.26 0.62 31.87
CA LEU A 163 -1.33 -0.27 31.40
C LEU A 163 -2.44 0.48 30.63
N ARG A 164 -2.35 1.81 30.54
CA ARG A 164 -3.41 2.69 30.00
C ARG A 164 -3.83 2.40 28.56
N ASN A 165 -2.98 1.73 27.79
CA ASN A 165 -3.23 1.38 26.39
C ASN A 165 -3.67 -0.08 26.20
N LEU A 166 -3.75 -0.87 27.28
CA LEU A 166 -4.20 -2.25 27.22
C LEU A 166 -5.72 -2.32 27.45
N ASP A 167 -6.36 -3.25 26.75
CA ASP A 167 -7.75 -3.60 27.00
C ASP A 167 -7.91 -4.44 28.29
N LYS A 168 -9.16 -4.82 28.59
CA LYS A 168 -9.50 -5.65 29.76
C LYS A 168 -8.83 -7.03 29.77
N ASN A 169 -8.32 -7.50 28.63
CA ASN A 169 -7.67 -8.79 28.45
C ASN A 169 -6.14 -8.67 28.46
N GLY A 170 -5.58 -7.45 28.45
CA GLY A 170 -4.14 -7.21 28.37
C GLY A 170 -3.59 -7.11 26.95
N ILE A 171 -4.43 -6.77 25.96
CA ILE A 171 -4.05 -6.54 24.55
C ILE A 171 -3.98 -5.04 24.24
#